data_AF-A0A924YEB2-F1
#
_entry.id   AF-A0A924YEB2-F1
#
_cell.length_a   1.000
_cell.length_b   1.000
_cell.length_c   1.000
_cell.angle_alpha   90.00
_cell.angle_beta   90.00
_cell.angle_gamma   90.00
#
_symmetry.space_group_name_H-M   'P 1'
#
loop_
_entity.id
_entity.type
_entity.pdbx_description
1 polymer ?
#
loop_
_entity_poly.entity_id
_entity_poly.type
_entity_poly.pdbx_seq_one_letter_code
_entity_poly.pdbx_strand_id
1 'polypeptide(L)'
;MRGQVPTPLVIAGLHRKGFFRIPMICAILLICGLSAAFAQETLDVDAEPLYGSVLLDAGFTLDPYIVSMQSGGDVDVSALNLDNPECGGYVLSLPDFRLDWVEAPASLRIFFTSEGDTTLIVRDPNGQFLCNNDFDGVNPTVEIDMMTAGPYAIWVGSQSSDVYSDGYLILTEGDLLPSEMNSLLGGVISADTTGHHSAGFGAADAGVDTTDDGDMAEFCGGESSCMGSASHEDIPVIPEAELIDGVVYYPGLSNLHVTTAVDYPQMPPVGGEHNPIWQTCAIYTEPVMNEHAVHSMEHGTVWITYQPNLPLDQVQLLQEIARQGEFRLLSPYPDLPSPVVVTAWAYQLQLERAADPRLLDFLAVYEIGPTTPEPGAPCSNGESRTLRRIEEAPETDSQ
;
A
#
# COMPACT_ATOMS: atom_id res chain seq x y z
N MET A 1 -62.83 112.65 0.72
CA MET A 1 -61.80 113.35 1.53
C MET A 1 -60.52 112.53 1.46
N ARG A 2 -59.37 113.21 1.31
CA ARG A 2 -58.03 112.64 1.20
C ARG A 2 -57.62 111.88 2.47
N GLY A 3 -56.77 110.86 2.32
CA GLY A 3 -55.97 110.28 3.39
C GLY A 3 -55.00 109.20 2.87
N GLN A 4 -53.70 109.52 2.90
CA GLN A 4 -52.50 108.71 2.60
C GLN A 4 -52.55 107.26 3.18
N VAL A 5 -52.18 106.15 2.48
CA VAL A 5 -50.84 105.64 2.02
C VAL A 5 -49.96 105.16 3.21
N PRO A 6 -49.12 104.10 3.11
CA PRO A 6 -49.26 102.70 2.65
C PRO A 6 -48.56 101.71 3.64
N THR A 7 -48.46 100.40 3.35
CA THR A 7 -47.32 99.52 3.74
C THR A 7 -47.43 98.14 3.05
N PRO A 8 -46.29 97.42 2.83
CA PRO A 8 -45.98 96.65 1.61
C PRO A 8 -46.25 95.14 1.78
N LEU A 9 -46.55 94.36 0.74
CA LEU A 9 -45.75 93.89 -0.41
C LEU A 9 -44.77 92.74 -0.09
N VAL A 10 -45.17 91.53 -0.53
CA VAL A 10 -44.37 90.40 -1.10
C VAL A 10 -43.49 89.62 -0.10
N ILE A 11 -43.55 88.28 -0.04
CA ILE A 11 -42.91 87.26 -0.91
C ILE A 11 -43.80 85.99 -0.87
N ALA A 12 -44.48 85.62 -1.96
CA ALA A 12 -44.04 84.74 -3.05
C ALA A 12 -43.89 83.24 -2.66
N GLY A 13 -44.88 82.43 -3.08
CA GLY A 13 -44.77 80.99 -3.27
C GLY A 13 -45.37 80.66 -4.64
N LEU A 14 -44.53 80.66 -5.68
CA LEU A 14 -44.94 80.38 -7.05
C LEU A 14 -45.28 78.90 -7.27
N HIS A 15 -46.46 78.68 -7.84
CA HIS A 15 -46.74 77.63 -8.81
C HIS A 15 -45.72 77.66 -9.96
N ARG A 16 -45.21 76.49 -10.38
CA ARG A 16 -45.19 75.98 -11.77
C ARG A 16 -44.42 74.64 -11.81
N LYS A 17 -45.11 73.55 -12.13
CA LYS A 17 -45.31 72.93 -13.47
C LYS A 17 -44.15 72.01 -13.87
N GLY A 18 -44.47 70.72 -13.91
CA GLY A 18 -44.12 69.75 -14.94
C GLY A 18 -42.64 69.47 -15.18
N PHE A 19 -42.24 68.20 -15.11
CA PHE A 19 -41.72 67.43 -16.23
C PHE A 19 -41.29 66.05 -15.73
N PHE A 20 -41.66 65.04 -16.50
CA PHE A 20 -41.25 63.65 -16.42
C PHE A 20 -39.75 63.50 -16.15
N ARG A 21 -39.36 62.83 -15.06
CA ARG A 21 -38.06 62.13 -14.92
C ARG A 21 -38.23 60.94 -13.97
N ILE A 22 -38.09 59.74 -14.54
CA ILE A 22 -37.74 58.51 -13.82
C ILE A 22 -36.38 58.75 -13.15
N PRO A 23 -36.20 58.41 -11.86
CA PRO A 23 -35.11 57.48 -11.58
C PRO A 23 -35.32 56.53 -10.40
N MET A 24 -34.53 55.46 -10.46
CA MET A 24 -33.98 54.70 -9.34
C MET A 24 -34.95 53.81 -8.55
N ILE A 25 -35.19 52.65 -9.15
CA ILE A 25 -35.20 51.38 -8.42
C ILE A 25 -33.88 51.31 -7.64
N CYS A 26 -33.95 51.50 -6.33
CA CYS A 26 -32.87 51.16 -5.42
C CYS A 26 -32.95 49.65 -5.20
N ALA A 27 -32.38 48.88 -6.13
CA ALA A 27 -32.10 47.48 -5.91
C ALA A 27 -31.01 47.43 -4.85
N ILE A 28 -31.41 47.18 -3.60
CA ILE A 28 -30.48 46.71 -2.56
C ILE A 28 -30.07 45.32 -3.01
N LEU A 29 -29.01 45.25 -3.80
CA LEU A 29 -28.20 44.05 -3.96
C LEU A 29 -27.61 43.79 -2.58
N LEU A 30 -28.25 42.90 -1.84
CA LEU A 30 -27.60 42.17 -0.76
C LEU A 30 -26.49 41.36 -1.45
N ILE A 31 -25.32 41.99 -1.60
CA ILE A 31 -24.09 41.25 -1.86
C ILE A 31 -23.83 40.53 -0.54
N CYS A 32 -24.46 39.37 -0.41
CA CYS A 32 -24.00 38.35 0.50
C CYS A 32 -22.57 38.08 0.06
N GLY A 33 -21.60 38.62 0.81
CA GLY A 33 -20.21 38.28 0.62
C GLY A 33 -20.10 36.79 0.84
N LEU A 34 -20.16 36.02 -0.24
CA LEU A 34 -19.53 34.73 -0.30
C LEU A 34 -18.04 35.03 -0.17
N SER A 35 -17.56 35.13 1.07
CA SER A 35 -16.19 34.78 1.34
C SER A 35 -16.09 33.31 0.94
N ALA A 36 -15.62 33.04 -0.27
CA ALA A 36 -15.01 31.75 -0.53
C ALA A 36 -13.88 31.66 0.49
N ALA A 37 -14.09 30.89 1.57
CA ALA A 37 -12.97 30.41 2.35
C ALA A 37 -12.14 29.60 1.36
N PHE A 38 -11.01 30.15 0.93
CA PHE A 38 -9.99 29.34 0.30
C PHE A 38 -9.67 28.27 1.35
N ALA A 39 -9.98 27.01 1.05
CA ALA A 39 -9.44 25.91 1.84
C ALA A 39 -7.93 26.09 1.75
N GLN A 40 -7.29 26.35 2.89
CA GLN A 40 -5.85 26.26 2.97
C GLN A 40 -5.54 24.81 2.65
N GLU A 41 -4.71 24.53 1.64
CA GLU A 41 -4.12 23.20 1.49
C GLU A 41 -3.45 22.89 2.82
N THR A 42 -3.88 21.81 3.46
CA THR A 42 -3.35 21.34 4.74
C THR A 42 -3.12 19.85 4.60
N LEU A 43 -2.18 19.33 5.39
CA LEU A 43 -2.05 17.89 5.55
C LEU A 43 -3.26 17.37 6.34
N ASP A 44 -4.02 16.49 5.73
CA ASP A 44 -5.09 15.73 6.36
C ASP A 44 -4.49 14.52 7.07
N VAL A 45 -4.07 14.73 8.31
CA VAL A 45 -3.32 13.73 9.10
C VAL A 45 -4.13 12.47 9.41
N ASP A 46 -5.45 12.59 9.40
CA ASP A 46 -6.37 11.51 9.76
C ASP A 46 -6.91 10.77 8.53
N ALA A 47 -6.64 11.27 7.32
CA ALA A 47 -7.01 10.61 6.07
C ALA A 47 -6.45 9.19 5.97
N GLU A 48 -7.13 8.34 5.22
CA GLU A 48 -6.64 7.00 4.90
C GLU A 48 -5.32 7.12 4.11
N PRO A 49 -4.25 6.43 4.55
CA PRO A 49 -2.95 6.51 3.91
C PRO A 49 -2.94 5.83 2.54
N LEU A 50 -2.13 6.34 1.61
CA LEU A 50 -2.11 5.85 0.22
C LEU A 50 -1.54 4.42 0.09
N TYR A 51 -0.46 4.14 0.83
CA TYR A 51 0.30 2.89 0.75
C TYR A 51 0.06 1.97 1.96
N GLY A 52 -1.03 2.19 2.68
CA GLY A 52 -1.49 1.33 3.77
C GLY A 52 -0.98 1.71 5.16
N SER A 53 -1.12 0.77 6.08
CA SER A 53 -0.80 0.97 7.49
C SER A 53 -0.28 -0.30 8.16
N VAL A 54 0.59 -0.17 9.15
CA VAL A 54 1.10 -1.31 9.91
C VAL A 54 0.99 -1.08 11.41
N LEU A 55 0.67 -2.15 12.15
CA LEU A 55 0.75 -2.19 13.60
C LEU A 55 2.07 -2.84 14.00
N LEU A 56 2.99 -2.09 14.61
CA LEU A 56 4.28 -2.60 15.08
C LEU A 56 4.43 -2.46 16.59
N ASP A 57 5.26 -3.33 17.15
CA ASP A 57 5.67 -3.31 18.54
C ASP A 57 7.19 -3.44 18.65
N ALA A 58 7.73 -3.10 19.82
CA ALA A 58 9.15 -3.20 20.09
C ALA A 58 9.67 -4.63 19.88
N GLY A 59 10.77 -4.79 19.15
CA GLY A 59 11.32 -6.10 18.80
C GLY A 59 10.56 -6.83 17.70
N PHE A 60 9.89 -6.09 16.80
CA PHE A 60 9.16 -6.70 15.69
C PHE A 60 10.09 -7.59 14.84
N THR A 61 9.59 -8.77 14.47
CA THR A 61 10.42 -9.81 13.84
C THR A 61 10.72 -9.54 12.37
N LEU A 62 9.96 -8.66 11.72
CA LEU A 62 10.14 -8.23 10.34
C LEU A 62 10.92 -6.91 10.29
N ASP A 63 12.13 -6.88 10.85
CA ASP A 63 13.03 -5.71 10.86
C ASP A 63 14.17 -5.89 9.84
N PRO A 64 14.28 -5.04 8.79
CA PRO A 64 13.46 -3.88 8.49
C PRO A 64 12.08 -4.20 7.90
N TYR A 65 11.08 -3.38 8.23
CA TYR A 65 9.80 -3.36 7.54
C TYR A 65 9.89 -2.42 6.33
N ILE A 66 9.55 -2.93 5.15
CA ILE A 66 9.80 -2.24 3.86
C ILE A 66 8.49 -2.08 3.09
N VAL A 67 8.24 -0.87 2.58
CA VAL A 67 7.09 -0.54 1.75
C VAL A 67 7.57 0.10 0.45
N SER A 68 7.14 -0.40 -0.71
CA SER A 68 7.40 0.27 -1.99
C SER A 68 6.39 1.38 -2.21
N MET A 69 6.88 2.57 -2.57
CA MET A 69 6.03 3.73 -2.82
C MET A 69 6.71 4.75 -3.74
N GLN A 70 5.89 5.64 -4.30
CA GLN A 70 6.34 6.79 -5.07
C GLN A 70 6.21 8.06 -4.22
N SER A 71 7.29 8.86 -4.17
CA SER A 71 7.31 10.14 -3.46
C SER A 71 6.71 11.29 -4.26
N GLY A 72 6.33 12.36 -3.56
CA GLY A 72 5.94 13.64 -4.16
C GLY A 72 4.47 14.02 -3.92
N GLY A 73 4.05 15.12 -4.52
CA GLY A 73 2.67 15.61 -4.46
C GLY A 73 2.57 17.10 -4.77
N ASP A 74 1.40 17.68 -4.56
CA ASP A 74 1.08 19.06 -4.95
C ASP A 74 1.11 20.07 -3.78
N VAL A 75 1.12 19.58 -2.53
CA VAL A 75 1.11 20.43 -1.33
C VAL A 75 2.51 20.87 -0.93
N ASP A 76 2.78 22.17 -1.01
CA ASP A 76 4.03 22.78 -0.51
C ASP A 76 4.01 22.88 1.02
N VAL A 77 4.80 22.01 1.68
CA VAL A 77 4.86 21.91 3.14
C VAL A 77 5.47 23.16 3.77
N SER A 78 6.41 23.82 3.08
CA SER A 78 7.03 25.05 3.58
C SER A 78 6.02 26.19 3.71
N ALA A 79 4.91 26.15 2.98
CA ALA A 79 3.82 27.13 3.09
C ALA A 79 2.89 26.88 4.29
N LEU A 80 2.96 25.69 4.92
CA LEU A 80 2.02 25.27 5.96
C LEU A 80 2.37 25.78 7.36
N ASN A 81 3.57 26.33 7.57
CA ASN A 81 4.09 26.74 8.88
C ASN A 81 3.93 25.64 9.94
N LEU A 82 4.35 24.42 9.60
CA LEU A 82 4.51 23.38 10.61
C LEU A 82 5.48 23.90 11.68
N ASP A 83 5.27 23.56 12.96
CA ASP A 83 6.11 24.02 14.09
C ASP A 83 7.58 23.49 14.03
N ASN A 84 8.02 23.04 12.85
CA ASN A 84 9.37 22.62 12.50
C ASN A 84 9.75 23.20 11.11
N PRO A 85 10.72 24.14 11.04
CA PRO A 85 11.11 24.79 9.79
C PRO A 85 11.94 23.90 8.85
N GLU A 86 12.37 22.71 9.31
CA GLU A 86 13.06 21.73 8.47
C GLU A 86 12.07 20.93 7.59
N CYS A 87 10.77 21.02 7.88
CA CYS A 87 9.73 20.45 7.03
C CYS A 87 9.58 21.30 5.76
N GLY A 88 9.95 20.71 4.63
CA GLY A 88 9.78 21.31 3.31
C GLY A 88 9.48 20.26 2.26
N GLY A 89 9.52 20.68 1.00
CA GLY A 89 9.18 19.81 -0.12
C GLY A 89 7.68 19.74 -0.40
N TYR A 90 7.35 18.91 -1.37
CA TYR A 90 6.02 18.74 -1.92
C TYR A 90 5.52 17.31 -1.65
N VAL A 91 4.35 17.21 -1.02
CA VAL A 91 3.71 15.95 -0.61
C VAL A 91 2.25 15.92 -1.03
N LEU A 92 1.62 14.76 -0.94
CA LEU A 92 0.16 14.66 -1.02
C LEU A 92 -0.49 15.27 0.23
N SER A 93 -1.75 15.70 0.08
CA SER A 93 -2.55 16.16 1.22
C SER A 93 -2.85 15.05 2.23
N LEU A 94 -2.95 13.78 1.80
CA LEU A 94 -3.09 12.60 2.67
C LEU A 94 -1.73 11.95 3.00
N PRO A 95 -1.60 11.19 4.11
CA PRO A 95 -0.37 10.48 4.45
C PRO A 95 -0.05 9.41 3.40
N ASP A 96 1.23 9.16 3.15
CA ASP A 96 1.65 8.04 2.33
C ASP A 96 1.54 6.73 3.10
N PHE A 97 1.89 6.73 4.39
CA PHE A 97 1.85 5.52 5.21
C PHE A 97 1.49 5.83 6.67
N ARG A 98 0.86 4.86 7.36
CA ARG A 98 0.54 4.96 8.79
C ARG A 98 1.23 3.87 9.59
N LEU A 99 1.90 4.26 10.66
CA LEU A 99 2.48 3.34 11.64
C LEU A 99 1.71 3.46 12.95
N ASP A 100 1.03 2.40 13.37
CA ASP A 100 0.44 2.29 14.70
C ASP A 100 1.42 1.58 15.63
N TRP A 101 1.92 2.27 16.65
CA TRP A 101 2.94 1.75 17.56
C TRP A 101 2.34 1.30 18.91
N VAL A 102 2.66 0.09 19.36
CA VAL A 102 2.00 -0.56 20.51
C VAL A 102 2.67 -0.27 21.87
N GLU A 103 3.95 -0.64 22.09
CA GLU A 103 4.62 -0.46 23.40
C GLU A 103 5.80 0.53 23.38
N ALA A 104 6.04 1.22 24.50
CA ALA A 104 7.20 2.11 24.67
C ALA A 104 8.16 1.61 25.78
N PRO A 105 9.49 1.86 25.76
CA PRO A 105 10.29 2.63 24.79
C PRO A 105 11.19 1.77 23.87
N ALA A 106 11.15 2.04 22.58
CA ALA A 106 12.10 1.55 21.58
C ALA A 106 12.62 2.72 20.73
N SER A 107 13.78 2.52 20.12
CA SER A 107 14.30 3.44 19.11
C SER A 107 13.88 2.96 17.73
N LEU A 108 13.35 3.85 16.90
CA LEU A 108 12.95 3.54 15.54
C LEU A 108 13.59 4.52 14.56
N ARG A 109 14.19 3.97 13.51
CA ARG A 109 14.64 4.72 12.35
C ARG A 109 13.66 4.54 11.21
N ILE A 110 13.25 5.65 10.63
CA ILE A 110 12.36 5.74 9.47
C ILE A 110 13.15 6.44 8.38
N PHE A 111 13.31 5.81 7.22
CA PHE A 111 13.98 6.46 6.09
C PHE A 111 13.36 6.05 4.76
N PHE A 112 13.53 6.91 3.76
CA PHE A 112 13.17 6.61 2.38
C PHE A 112 14.42 6.53 1.53
N THR A 113 14.45 5.58 0.59
CA THR A 113 15.56 5.43 -0.33
C THR A 113 15.09 5.37 -1.78
N SER A 114 15.70 6.21 -2.63
CA SER A 114 15.42 6.26 -4.06
C SER A 114 16.64 6.77 -4.85
N GLU A 115 16.56 6.82 -6.17
CA GLU A 115 17.57 7.48 -7.03
C GLU A 115 17.41 9.02 -7.02
N GLY A 116 16.24 9.51 -6.62
CA GLY A 116 15.92 10.94 -6.58
C GLY A 116 16.15 11.58 -5.21
N ASP A 117 16.11 12.91 -5.21
CA ASP A 117 16.13 13.71 -3.98
C ASP A 117 14.71 13.78 -3.41
N THR A 118 14.57 13.36 -2.16
CA THR A 118 13.28 13.16 -1.50
C THR A 118 13.31 13.70 -0.08
N THR A 119 12.14 13.97 0.47
CA THR A 119 11.99 14.47 1.84
C THR A 119 11.09 13.53 2.64
N LEU A 120 11.31 13.44 3.94
CA LEU A 120 10.52 12.63 4.85
C LEU A 120 9.92 13.52 5.93
N ILE A 121 8.60 13.39 6.12
CA ILE A 121 7.84 14.08 7.14
C ILE A 121 7.08 13.04 7.95
N VAL A 122 7.25 13.04 9.26
CA VAL A 122 6.59 12.13 10.18
C VAL A 122 5.88 12.96 11.24
N ARG A 123 4.59 12.73 11.45
CA ARG A 123 3.84 13.30 12.56
C ARG A 123 3.68 12.26 13.65
N ASP A 124 4.13 12.59 14.86
CA ASP A 124 4.03 11.69 16.01
C ASP A 124 2.61 11.71 16.67
N PRO A 125 2.32 10.79 17.60
CA PRO A 125 1.05 10.75 18.32
C PRO A 125 0.75 12.00 19.17
N ASN A 126 1.79 12.75 19.56
CA ASN A 126 1.66 14.00 20.32
C ASN A 126 1.36 15.20 19.41
N GLY A 127 1.41 15.02 18.10
CA GLY A 127 1.17 16.01 17.07
C GLY A 127 2.39 16.83 16.66
N GLN A 128 3.59 16.41 17.05
CA GLN A 128 4.85 16.99 16.61
C GLN A 128 5.24 16.46 15.23
N PHE A 129 5.70 17.37 14.35
CA PHE A 129 6.28 17.00 13.05
C PHE A 129 7.81 16.86 13.15
N LEU A 130 8.29 15.71 12.73
CA LEU A 130 9.69 15.32 12.59
C LEU A 130 9.99 15.27 11.09
N CYS A 131 10.98 16.00 10.64
CA CYS A 131 11.24 16.16 9.22
C CYS A 131 12.73 16.04 8.94
N ASN A 132 13.05 15.44 7.80
CA ASN A 132 14.41 15.36 7.31
C ASN A 132 14.38 15.32 5.78
N ASN A 133 15.29 16.06 5.13
CA ASN A 133 15.48 15.99 3.69
C ASN A 133 16.74 15.21 3.31
N ASP A 134 17.83 15.45 4.03
CA ASP A 134 19.13 14.88 3.71
C ASP A 134 19.79 14.35 4.98
N PHE A 135 20.09 13.05 5.00
CA PHE A 135 20.85 12.41 6.07
C PHE A 135 22.05 11.63 5.51
N ASP A 136 21.79 10.68 4.61
CA ASP A 136 22.81 9.88 3.93
C ASP A 136 22.77 10.14 2.42
N GLY A 137 23.56 11.12 1.98
CA GLY A 137 23.45 11.65 0.61
C GLY A 137 22.20 12.52 0.46
N VAL A 138 21.28 12.11 -0.41
CA VAL A 138 19.98 12.78 -0.68
C VAL A 138 18.79 12.01 -0.11
N ASN A 139 19.06 10.97 0.68
CA ASN A 139 18.03 10.13 1.27
C ASN A 139 17.66 10.66 2.66
N PRO A 140 16.37 10.89 2.92
CA PRO A 140 15.91 11.44 4.18
C PRO A 140 15.76 10.36 5.25
N THR A 141 16.14 10.70 6.49
CA THR A 141 16.03 9.81 7.65
C THR A 141 15.52 10.56 8.88
N VAL A 142 14.51 10.00 9.55
CA VAL A 142 14.01 10.42 10.86
C VAL A 142 14.33 9.34 11.88
N GLU A 143 15.05 9.70 12.94
CA GLU A 143 15.36 8.83 14.08
C GLU A 143 14.55 9.25 15.30
N ILE A 144 13.88 8.29 15.93
CA ILE A 144 13.03 8.50 17.11
C ILE A 144 13.60 7.63 18.23
N ASP A 145 14.33 8.24 19.16
CA ASP A 145 15.01 7.51 20.25
C ASP A 145 14.03 6.82 21.22
N MET A 146 12.84 7.39 21.39
CA MET A 146 11.80 6.92 22.30
C MET A 146 10.44 7.02 21.64
N MET A 147 10.00 5.93 21.02
CA MET A 147 8.66 5.83 20.46
C MET A 147 7.59 6.02 21.54
N THR A 148 6.54 6.75 21.18
CA THR A 148 5.32 6.93 21.97
C THR A 148 4.26 6.02 21.37
N ALA A 149 3.55 5.26 22.20
CA ALA A 149 2.45 4.43 21.69
C ALA A 149 1.37 5.30 21.03
N GLY A 150 0.89 4.87 19.87
CA GLY A 150 -0.12 5.57 19.07
C GLY A 150 0.22 5.69 17.59
N PRO A 151 -0.59 6.46 16.85
CA PRO A 151 -0.48 6.58 15.40
C PRO A 151 0.61 7.59 15.00
N TYR A 152 1.43 7.19 14.05
CA TYR A 152 2.37 8.01 13.31
C TYR A 152 1.89 8.12 11.87
N ALA A 153 1.80 9.35 11.35
CA ALA A 153 1.49 9.60 9.95
C ALA A 153 2.78 9.99 9.21
N ILE A 154 3.02 9.37 8.05
CA ILE A 154 4.27 9.48 7.32
C ILE A 154 3.97 9.98 5.90
N TRP A 155 4.71 11.01 5.47
CA TRP A 155 4.72 11.51 4.10
C TRP A 155 6.13 11.44 3.52
N VAL A 156 6.23 11.04 2.27
CA VAL A 156 7.45 11.04 1.48
C VAL A 156 7.27 12.00 0.31
N GLY A 157 7.94 13.14 0.39
CA GLY A 157 7.81 14.20 -0.62
C GLY A 157 8.99 14.28 -1.57
N SER A 158 8.91 15.28 -2.45
CA SER A 158 9.94 15.62 -3.41
C SER A 158 10.29 17.11 -3.36
N GLN A 159 11.36 17.50 -4.04
CA GLN A 159 11.83 18.89 -4.05
C GLN A 159 10.97 19.84 -4.90
N SER A 160 10.03 19.33 -5.71
CA SER A 160 9.20 20.11 -6.61
C SER A 160 7.90 19.36 -6.93
N SER A 161 6.78 20.07 -7.12
CA SER A 161 5.45 19.47 -7.29
C SER A 161 5.30 18.51 -8.48
N ASP A 162 6.17 18.64 -9.49
CA ASP A 162 6.14 17.80 -10.70
C ASP A 162 7.24 16.72 -10.73
N VAL A 163 7.93 16.51 -9.60
CA VAL A 163 8.99 15.50 -9.46
C VAL A 163 8.49 14.37 -8.57
N TYR A 164 8.65 13.14 -9.06
CA TYR A 164 8.29 11.92 -8.37
C TYR A 164 9.45 10.94 -8.45
N SER A 165 9.71 10.22 -7.37
CA SER A 165 10.76 9.21 -7.31
C SER A 165 10.18 7.93 -6.72
N ASP A 166 10.30 6.83 -7.47
CA ASP A 166 9.97 5.51 -6.96
C ASP A 166 11.07 5.06 -5.99
N GLY A 167 10.67 4.40 -4.90
CA GLY A 167 11.61 3.95 -3.89
C GLY A 167 10.97 3.08 -2.82
N TYR A 168 11.65 3.02 -1.69
CA TYR A 168 11.25 2.20 -0.56
C TYR A 168 11.27 3.01 0.72
N LEU A 169 10.17 2.96 1.49
CA LEU A 169 10.11 3.39 2.88
C LEU A 169 10.55 2.23 3.77
N ILE A 170 11.43 2.51 4.73
CA ILE A 170 12.00 1.53 5.64
C ILE A 170 11.76 1.97 7.08
N LEU A 171 11.22 1.06 7.89
CA LEU A 171 11.09 1.18 9.34
C LEU A 171 12.00 0.12 9.98
N THR A 172 12.91 0.52 10.87
CA THR A 172 13.87 -0.41 11.48
C THR A 172 14.24 -0.02 12.90
N GLU A 173 14.42 -1.00 13.79
CA GLU A 173 15.03 -0.78 15.11
C GLU A 173 16.56 -0.88 15.05
N GLY A 174 17.09 -1.31 13.90
CA GLY A 174 18.51 -1.47 13.64
C GLY A 174 19.23 -0.20 13.16
N ASP A 175 20.54 -0.34 13.01
CA ASP A 175 21.42 0.74 12.56
C ASP A 175 21.59 0.82 11.03
N LEU A 176 20.69 0.21 10.25
CA LEU A 176 20.73 0.21 8.78
C LEU A 176 20.66 1.63 8.19
N LEU A 177 21.59 1.96 7.30
CA LEU A 177 21.62 3.25 6.60
C LEU A 177 20.97 3.17 5.20
N PRO A 178 20.44 4.29 4.67
CA PRO A 178 19.90 4.33 3.31
C PRO A 178 20.86 3.82 2.22
N SER A 179 22.15 4.17 2.29
CA SER A 179 23.15 3.68 1.32
C SER A 179 23.42 2.17 1.39
N GLU A 180 23.35 1.59 2.58
CA GLU A 180 23.48 0.13 2.77
C GLU A 180 22.27 -0.58 2.18
N MET A 181 21.06 -0.06 2.41
CA MET A 181 19.85 -0.55 1.77
C MET A 181 19.89 -0.40 0.25
N ASN A 182 20.37 0.73 -0.29
CA ASN A 182 20.57 0.89 -1.73
C ASN A 182 21.59 -0.12 -2.30
N SER A 183 22.59 -0.54 -1.53
CA SER A 183 23.49 -1.61 -1.96
C SER A 183 22.84 -2.99 -1.90
N LEU A 184 21.92 -3.23 -0.96
CA LEU A 184 21.16 -4.48 -0.83
C LEU A 184 20.05 -4.59 -1.89
N LEU A 185 19.46 -3.45 -2.26
CA LEU A 185 18.38 -3.31 -3.24
C LEU A 185 18.87 -2.92 -4.64
N GLY A 186 20.16 -2.57 -4.80
CA GLY A 186 20.73 -1.91 -5.98
C GLY A 186 20.74 -2.70 -7.30
N GLY A 187 20.26 -3.95 -7.29
CA GLY A 187 19.89 -4.66 -8.52
C GLY A 187 18.54 -4.21 -9.10
N VAL A 188 17.70 -3.56 -8.30
CA VAL A 188 16.32 -3.15 -8.65
C VAL A 188 16.24 -1.67 -8.99
N ILE A 189 17.07 -0.82 -8.36
CA ILE A 189 17.00 0.64 -8.52
C ILE A 189 17.81 1.15 -9.74
N SER A 190 18.81 0.39 -10.21
CA SER A 190 19.75 0.82 -11.27
C SER A 190 19.35 0.42 -12.71
N ALA A 191 18.20 -0.23 -12.93
CA ALA A 191 17.91 -0.90 -14.20
C ALA A 191 16.90 -0.22 -15.15
N ASP A 192 16.37 0.98 -14.85
CA ASP A 192 15.36 1.61 -15.73
C ASP A 192 15.57 3.10 -16.07
N THR A 193 16.77 3.49 -16.51
CA THR A 193 16.98 4.78 -17.20
C THR A 193 17.78 4.66 -18.49
N THR A 194 17.45 3.66 -19.30
CA THR A 194 17.74 3.74 -20.75
C THR A 194 16.51 3.44 -21.59
N GLY A 195 15.54 4.35 -21.51
CA GLY A 195 14.73 4.70 -22.67
C GLY A 195 13.23 4.78 -22.41
N HIS A 196 12.74 5.96 -22.07
CA HIS A 196 11.56 6.53 -22.76
C HIS A 196 11.75 8.02 -22.96
N HIS A 197 12.36 8.37 -24.10
CA HIS A 197 12.13 9.66 -24.71
C HIS A 197 10.64 9.78 -25.05
N SER A 198 10.00 10.82 -24.50
CA SER A 198 8.90 11.59 -25.08
C SER A 198 8.20 10.98 -26.31
N ALA A 199 7.02 10.40 -26.08
CA ALA A 199 5.89 10.43 -27.02
C ALA A 199 4.64 10.62 -26.14
N GLY A 200 3.98 11.78 -26.11
CA GLY A 200 3.47 12.46 -27.28
C GLY A 200 2.24 11.75 -27.83
N PHE A 201 1.24 11.43 -26.99
CA PHE A 201 -0.05 10.96 -27.46
C PHE A 201 -1.07 12.10 -27.47
N GLY A 202 -1.29 12.61 -28.68
CA GLY A 202 -2.36 13.52 -29.01
C GLY A 202 -3.72 12.85 -28.87
N ALA A 203 -4.67 13.68 -28.48
CA ALA A 203 -6.09 13.41 -28.52
C ALA A 203 -6.52 12.91 -29.91
N ALA A 204 -7.24 11.78 -29.93
CA ALA A 204 -8.12 11.41 -31.01
C ALA A 204 -9.42 10.86 -30.41
N ASP A 205 -10.43 11.71 -30.55
CA ASP A 205 -11.87 11.49 -30.44
C ASP A 205 -12.34 10.22 -31.17
N ALA A 206 -13.10 9.38 -30.46
CA ALA A 206 -14.08 8.46 -31.04
C ALA A 206 -15.16 8.19 -29.99
N GLY A 207 -16.25 8.95 -30.07
CA GLY A 207 -17.44 8.78 -29.25
C GLY A 207 -18.12 7.41 -29.43
N VAL A 208 -18.65 6.90 -28.32
CA VAL A 208 -19.77 5.97 -28.30
C VAL A 208 -20.77 6.48 -27.26
N ASP A 209 -21.88 6.97 -27.78
CA ASP A 209 -23.12 7.26 -27.10
C ASP A 209 -23.94 5.96 -27.02
N THR A 210 -24.36 5.57 -25.82
CA THR A 210 -25.73 5.08 -25.60
C THR A 210 -26.12 5.31 -24.14
N THR A 211 -27.03 6.25 -23.97
CA THR A 211 -27.99 6.36 -22.85
C THR A 211 -28.71 5.04 -22.57
N ASP A 212 -28.79 4.62 -21.30
CA ASP A 212 -29.95 3.88 -20.78
C ASP A 212 -30.10 4.13 -19.26
N ASP A 213 -30.97 5.08 -18.93
CA ASP A 213 -31.58 5.22 -17.60
C ASP A 213 -32.79 4.28 -17.56
N GLY A 214 -32.78 3.31 -16.64
CA GLY A 214 -33.89 2.37 -16.46
C GLY A 214 -33.99 1.84 -15.03
N ASP A 215 -34.86 2.49 -14.25
CA ASP A 215 -35.37 2.10 -12.94
C ASP A 215 -35.57 0.58 -12.73
N MET A 216 -35.15 0.07 -11.56
CA MET A 216 -35.92 -0.92 -10.79
C MET A 216 -35.58 -0.80 -9.30
N ALA A 217 -36.22 0.15 -8.64
CA ALA A 217 -36.57 -0.02 -7.24
C ALA A 217 -37.74 -1.02 -7.12
N GLU A 218 -37.72 -1.77 -6.00
CA GLU A 218 -38.92 -2.22 -5.28
C GLU A 218 -39.57 -3.56 -5.70
N PHE A 219 -39.15 -4.63 -5.00
CA PHE A 219 -40.07 -5.70 -4.59
C PHE A 219 -39.67 -6.31 -3.24
N CYS A 220 -39.95 -5.60 -2.15
CA CYS A 220 -40.13 -6.21 -0.82
C CYS A 220 -41.61 -6.14 -0.47
N GLY A 221 -42.33 -7.22 -0.75
CA GLY A 221 -43.73 -7.37 -0.35
C GLY A 221 -43.84 -7.84 1.10
N GLY A 222 -44.56 -7.04 1.91
CA GLY A 222 -45.49 -7.56 2.91
C GLY A 222 -44.93 -8.12 4.22
N GLU A 223 -45.11 -7.33 5.28
CA GLU A 223 -45.44 -7.72 6.66
C GLU A 223 -44.48 -8.62 7.48
N SER A 224 -43.63 -7.91 8.25
CA SER A 224 -43.15 -8.24 9.60
C SER A 224 -42.65 -9.66 9.84
N SER A 225 -41.39 -9.94 9.47
CA SER A 225 -40.46 -10.78 10.25
C SER A 225 -39.21 -11.07 9.42
N CYS A 226 -38.27 -10.12 9.39
CA CYS A 226 -36.87 -10.41 9.02
C CYS A 226 -35.93 -9.80 10.08
N MET A 227 -36.26 -9.96 11.36
CA MET A 227 -35.25 -9.89 12.43
C MET A 227 -34.71 -11.31 12.61
N GLY A 228 -33.76 -11.66 11.76
CA GLY A 228 -32.84 -12.76 11.98
C GLY A 228 -31.47 -12.14 12.23
N SER A 229 -31.15 -11.90 13.50
CA SER A 229 -29.81 -11.60 13.97
C SER A 229 -28.91 -12.80 13.62
N ALA A 230 -28.21 -12.73 12.49
CA ALA A 230 -27.00 -13.50 12.32
C ALA A 230 -25.92 -12.78 13.13
N SER A 231 -25.50 -13.44 14.20
CA SER A 231 -24.40 -13.04 15.07
C SER A 231 -23.17 -12.68 14.23
N HIS A 232 -22.61 -11.52 14.57
CA HIS A 232 -21.38 -10.94 14.07
C HIS A 232 -20.14 -11.66 14.63
N GLU A 233 -20.11 -12.99 14.60
CA GLU A 233 -18.93 -13.76 15.01
C GLU A 233 -18.60 -14.79 13.91
N ASP A 234 -17.34 -14.75 13.47
CA ASP A 234 -16.65 -15.61 12.50
C ASP A 234 -16.78 -15.26 11.00
N ILE A 235 -16.52 -14.00 10.63
CA ILE A 235 -15.88 -13.72 9.33
C ILE A 235 -14.41 -13.33 9.65
N PRO A 236 -13.40 -14.08 9.18
CA PRO A 236 -12.02 -13.66 9.31
C PRO A 236 -11.85 -12.32 8.59
N VAL A 237 -11.42 -11.30 9.32
CA VAL A 237 -10.96 -10.04 8.73
C VAL A 237 -9.68 -10.39 7.95
N ILE A 238 -9.74 -10.37 6.62
CA ILE A 238 -8.57 -10.57 5.75
C ILE A 238 -7.84 -9.21 5.68
N PRO A 239 -6.65 -9.04 6.27
CA PRO A 239 -5.87 -7.82 6.10
C PRO A 239 -5.13 -7.88 4.75
N GLU A 240 -5.24 -6.81 3.96
CA GLU A 240 -4.23 -6.32 2.99
C GLU A 240 -3.74 -7.23 1.84
N ALA A 241 -4.28 -8.44 1.70
CA ALA A 241 -4.00 -9.37 0.60
C ALA A 241 -4.53 -8.92 -0.80
N GLU A 242 -5.26 -7.80 -0.90
CA GLU A 242 -5.86 -7.35 -2.16
C GLU A 242 -4.98 -6.45 -3.04
N LEU A 243 -3.77 -6.06 -2.62
CA LEU A 243 -2.98 -5.08 -3.39
C LEU A 243 -1.88 -5.66 -4.31
N ILE A 244 -1.72 -6.99 -4.36
CA ILE A 244 -0.81 -7.62 -5.33
C ILE A 244 -1.64 -8.13 -6.51
N ASP A 245 -1.55 -7.42 -7.64
CA ASP A 245 -2.28 -7.76 -8.86
C ASP A 245 -2.03 -9.22 -9.28
N GLY A 246 -3.12 -9.98 -9.45
CA GLY A 246 -3.08 -11.38 -9.88
C GLY A 246 -2.94 -12.43 -8.76
N VAL A 247 -2.90 -12.04 -7.48
CA VAL A 247 -2.98 -13.02 -6.39
C VAL A 247 -4.38 -13.64 -6.34
N VAL A 248 -4.42 -14.97 -6.20
CA VAL A 248 -5.66 -15.73 -6.05
C VAL A 248 -5.72 -16.36 -4.66
N TYR A 249 -6.86 -16.17 -3.97
CA TYR A 249 -7.15 -16.73 -2.65
C TYR A 249 -8.03 -17.99 -2.74
N TYR A 250 -7.70 -19.00 -1.92
CA TYR A 250 -8.37 -20.30 -1.86
C TYR A 250 -8.83 -20.63 -0.43
N PRO A 251 -10.13 -20.43 -0.09
CA PRO A 251 -10.63 -20.70 1.25
C PRO A 251 -10.89 -22.19 1.53
N GLY A 252 -11.07 -22.52 2.81
CA GLY A 252 -11.63 -23.82 3.24
C GLY A 252 -10.66 -25.00 3.15
N LEU A 253 -9.36 -24.74 3.30
CA LEU A 253 -8.33 -25.77 3.27
C LEU A 253 -8.27 -26.53 4.61
N SER A 254 -8.16 -27.85 4.54
CA SER A 254 -7.90 -28.71 5.70
C SER A 254 -6.45 -28.54 6.18
N ASN A 255 -6.20 -28.64 7.48
CA ASN A 255 -4.86 -28.71 8.07
C ASN A 255 -4.57 -30.09 8.70
N LEU A 256 -5.28 -31.12 8.25
CA LEU A 256 -5.08 -32.48 8.78
C LEU A 256 -3.81 -33.12 8.22
N HIS A 257 -3.04 -33.74 9.10
CA HIS A 257 -1.89 -34.55 8.70
C HIS A 257 -2.30 -35.94 8.22
N VAL A 258 -1.77 -36.35 7.07
CA VAL A 258 -1.97 -37.67 6.44
C VAL A 258 -0.62 -38.22 5.99
N THR A 259 -0.47 -39.55 5.94
CA THR A 259 0.79 -40.18 5.48
C THR A 259 0.70 -40.74 4.05
N THR A 260 -0.45 -40.55 3.40
CA THR A 260 -0.73 -41.00 2.04
C THR A 260 -0.64 -39.85 1.05
N ALA A 261 -0.51 -40.18 -0.24
CA ALA A 261 -0.60 -39.19 -1.30
C ALA A 261 -1.96 -38.48 -1.29
N VAL A 262 -1.96 -37.18 -1.60
CA VAL A 262 -3.14 -36.33 -1.64
C VAL A 262 -3.35 -35.82 -3.07
N ASP A 263 -4.60 -35.84 -3.52
CA ASP A 263 -4.99 -35.27 -4.81
C ASP A 263 -5.40 -33.81 -4.62
N TYR A 264 -4.55 -32.90 -5.11
CA TYR A 264 -4.76 -31.45 -4.96
C TYR A 264 -5.40 -30.84 -6.21
N PRO A 265 -6.39 -29.94 -6.05
CA PRO A 265 -7.03 -29.31 -7.21
C PRO A 265 -6.16 -28.23 -7.86
N GLN A 266 -5.23 -27.63 -7.12
CA GLN A 266 -4.33 -26.57 -7.60
C GLN A 266 -2.95 -27.11 -7.96
N MET A 267 -2.27 -26.40 -8.85
CA MET A 267 -0.93 -26.73 -9.34
C MET A 267 -0.03 -25.48 -9.32
N PRO A 268 0.95 -25.39 -8.39
CA PRO A 268 1.18 -26.27 -7.24
C PRO A 268 0.02 -26.23 -6.24
N PRO A 269 -0.06 -27.20 -5.31
CA PRO A 269 -1.00 -27.16 -4.20
C PRO A 269 -0.87 -25.88 -3.37
N VAL A 270 -2.00 -25.37 -2.87
CA VAL A 270 -2.07 -24.12 -2.09
C VAL A 270 -2.30 -24.36 -0.59
N GLY A 271 -2.28 -25.62 -0.15
CA GLY A 271 -2.66 -26.04 1.20
C GLY A 271 -3.54 -27.28 1.16
N GLY A 272 -4.09 -27.68 2.31
CA GLY A 272 -4.93 -28.88 2.43
C GLY A 272 -4.26 -29.98 3.26
N GLU A 273 -4.84 -31.18 3.23
CA GLU A 273 -4.25 -32.35 3.91
C GLU A 273 -2.82 -32.58 3.43
N HIS A 274 -1.90 -32.90 4.34
CA HIS A 274 -0.47 -32.94 4.02
C HIS A 274 0.32 -33.83 4.97
N ASN A 275 1.60 -34.08 4.68
CA ASN A 275 2.42 -35.02 5.45
C ASN A 275 2.75 -34.46 6.84
N PRO A 276 2.79 -35.22 7.94
CA PRO A 276 3.23 -34.71 9.26
C PRO A 276 4.71 -34.31 9.31
N ILE A 277 5.49 -34.60 8.27
CA ILE A 277 6.88 -34.16 8.13
C ILE A 277 6.92 -33.05 7.09
N TRP A 278 7.55 -31.91 7.40
CA TRP A 278 7.73 -30.81 6.45
C TRP A 278 8.91 -31.03 5.51
N GLN A 279 8.89 -30.34 4.36
CA GLN A 279 10.07 -30.20 3.52
C GLN A 279 11.02 -29.18 4.15
N THR A 280 12.31 -29.50 4.19
CA THR A 280 13.33 -28.54 4.60
C THR A 280 13.37 -27.37 3.60
N CYS A 281 13.19 -26.13 4.06
CA CYS A 281 13.40 -24.92 3.26
C CYS A 281 14.83 -24.89 2.74
N ALA A 282 14.96 -25.01 1.43
CA ALA A 282 16.22 -25.00 0.72
C ALA A 282 15.97 -24.80 -0.79
N ILE A 283 17.07 -24.72 -1.53
CA ILE A 283 17.06 -24.73 -2.98
C ILE A 283 17.22 -26.17 -3.46
N TYR A 284 16.23 -26.64 -4.22
CA TYR A 284 16.20 -27.94 -4.87
C TYR A 284 16.31 -27.79 -6.38
N THR A 285 17.12 -28.66 -6.99
CA THR A 285 17.28 -28.73 -8.46
C THR A 285 16.40 -29.80 -9.09
N GLU A 286 15.59 -30.48 -8.29
CA GLU A 286 14.61 -31.47 -8.71
C GLU A 286 13.30 -31.24 -7.95
N PRO A 287 12.15 -31.71 -8.46
CA PRO A 287 10.88 -31.56 -7.79
C PRO A 287 10.87 -32.16 -6.37
N VAL A 288 10.16 -31.53 -5.44
CA VAL A 288 9.92 -32.00 -4.07
C VAL A 288 8.51 -32.57 -3.94
N MET A 289 8.24 -33.33 -2.88
CA MET A 289 6.91 -33.90 -2.68
C MET A 289 5.91 -32.82 -2.26
N ASN A 290 4.73 -32.85 -2.85
CA ASN A 290 3.67 -31.88 -2.59
C ASN A 290 3.30 -31.84 -1.11
N GLU A 291 3.07 -33.01 -0.50
CA GLU A 291 2.60 -33.12 0.88
C GLU A 291 3.62 -32.61 1.90
N HIS A 292 4.93 -32.71 1.60
CA HIS A 292 5.97 -32.15 2.46
C HIS A 292 6.08 -30.63 2.29
N ALA A 293 6.00 -30.14 1.04
CA ALA A 293 6.04 -28.72 0.76
C ALA A 293 4.81 -27.98 1.33
N VAL A 294 3.63 -28.60 1.28
CA VAL A 294 2.40 -28.06 1.88
C VAL A 294 2.52 -27.90 3.39
N HIS A 295 3.14 -28.86 4.10
CA HIS A 295 3.44 -28.69 5.53
C HIS A 295 4.39 -27.51 5.75
N SER A 296 5.44 -27.35 4.92
CA SER A 296 6.31 -26.17 5.04
C SER A 296 5.50 -24.87 4.91
N MET A 297 4.51 -24.82 4.01
CA MET A 297 3.61 -23.67 3.91
C MET A 297 2.69 -23.51 5.14
N GLU A 298 2.32 -24.59 5.83
CA GLU A 298 1.65 -24.52 7.14
C GLU A 298 2.48 -23.74 8.16
N HIS A 299 3.81 -23.84 8.07
CA HIS A 299 4.77 -23.12 8.93
C HIS A 299 5.09 -21.68 8.49
N GLY A 300 4.58 -21.26 7.34
CA GLY A 300 4.78 -19.91 6.79
C GLY A 300 5.78 -19.86 5.64
N THR A 301 6.08 -21.00 5.03
CA THR A 301 6.95 -21.06 3.86
C THR A 301 6.26 -20.50 2.63
N VAL A 302 6.98 -19.69 1.86
CA VAL A 302 6.62 -19.42 0.46
C VAL A 302 7.33 -20.43 -0.44
N TRP A 303 6.55 -21.23 -1.15
CA TRP A 303 7.04 -22.17 -2.16
C TRP A 303 7.15 -21.48 -3.52
N ILE A 304 8.39 -21.18 -3.89
CA ILE A 304 8.76 -20.62 -5.19
C ILE A 304 8.97 -21.79 -6.15
N THR A 305 8.11 -21.91 -7.16
CA THR A 305 8.20 -22.94 -8.19
C THR A 305 8.46 -22.34 -9.56
N TYR A 306 9.21 -23.07 -10.39
CA TYR A 306 9.53 -22.64 -11.75
C TYR A 306 9.45 -23.79 -12.75
N GLN A 307 9.15 -23.46 -14.01
CA GLN A 307 9.12 -24.46 -15.07
C GLN A 307 10.53 -25.02 -15.33
N PRO A 308 10.72 -26.33 -15.55
CA PRO A 308 12.05 -26.92 -15.75
C PRO A 308 12.84 -26.36 -16.94
N ASN A 309 12.18 -25.71 -17.89
CA ASN A 309 12.78 -25.05 -19.06
C ASN A 309 12.99 -23.53 -18.88
N LEU A 310 12.80 -22.99 -17.66
CA LEU A 310 13.03 -21.58 -17.37
C LEU A 310 14.50 -21.20 -17.70
N PRO A 311 14.76 -20.03 -18.32
CA PRO A 311 16.12 -19.57 -18.61
C PRO A 311 17.02 -19.55 -17.36
N LEU A 312 18.29 -19.91 -17.55
CA LEU A 312 19.25 -20.12 -16.44
C LEU A 312 19.48 -18.84 -15.60
N ASP A 313 19.50 -17.68 -16.24
CA ASP A 313 19.61 -16.37 -15.59
C ASP A 313 18.41 -16.10 -14.67
N GLN A 314 17.19 -16.46 -15.08
CA GLN A 314 16.02 -16.36 -14.22
C GLN A 314 16.05 -17.36 -13.07
N VAL A 315 16.51 -18.59 -13.30
CA VAL A 315 16.70 -19.58 -12.22
C VAL A 315 17.74 -19.07 -11.21
N GLN A 316 18.82 -18.45 -11.67
CA GLN A 316 19.83 -17.84 -10.78
C GLN A 316 19.24 -16.73 -9.92
N LEU A 317 18.41 -15.85 -10.50
CA LEU A 317 17.72 -14.82 -9.75
C LEU A 317 16.78 -15.41 -8.68
N LEU A 318 15.98 -16.43 -9.02
CA LEU A 318 15.13 -17.10 -8.03
C LEU A 318 15.94 -17.74 -6.90
N GLN A 319 17.11 -18.31 -7.21
CA GLN A 319 18.02 -18.84 -6.20
C GLN A 319 18.60 -17.76 -5.30
N GLU A 320 18.90 -16.58 -5.84
CA GLU A 320 19.35 -15.44 -5.04
C GLU A 320 18.23 -14.98 -4.10
N ILE A 321 17.01 -14.80 -4.62
CA ILE A 321 15.83 -14.43 -3.84
C ILE A 321 15.55 -15.48 -2.74
N ALA A 322 15.59 -16.77 -3.07
CA ALA A 322 15.33 -17.83 -2.10
C ALA A 322 16.37 -17.87 -0.96
N ARG A 323 17.63 -17.48 -1.21
CA ARG A 323 18.67 -17.43 -0.16
C ARG A 323 18.48 -16.29 0.85
N GLN A 324 17.65 -15.29 0.53
CA GLN A 324 17.44 -14.13 1.40
C GLN A 324 16.37 -14.37 2.48
N GLY A 325 15.69 -15.52 2.50
CA GLY A 325 14.66 -15.82 3.51
C GLY A 325 14.81 -17.23 4.07
N GLU A 326 14.52 -17.40 5.35
CA GLU A 326 14.60 -18.68 6.04
C GLU A 326 13.37 -19.57 5.77
N PHE A 327 12.27 -18.96 5.33
CA PHE A 327 10.99 -19.62 5.03
C PHE A 327 10.71 -19.62 3.53
N ARG A 328 11.75 -19.83 2.73
CA ARG A 328 11.66 -19.92 1.27
C ARG A 328 12.08 -21.29 0.79
N LEU A 329 11.20 -21.91 0.01
CA LEU A 329 11.44 -23.20 -0.63
C LEU A 329 11.48 -22.98 -2.14
N LEU A 330 12.56 -23.37 -2.81
CA LEU A 330 12.69 -23.26 -4.26
C LEU A 330 12.84 -24.63 -4.91
N SER A 331 11.99 -24.97 -5.88
CA SER A 331 12.13 -26.20 -6.66
C SER A 331 11.54 -26.08 -8.06
N PRO A 332 12.05 -26.82 -9.07
CA PRO A 332 11.34 -26.95 -10.33
C PRO A 332 10.03 -27.71 -10.12
N TYR A 333 9.00 -27.38 -10.91
CA TYR A 333 7.70 -28.04 -10.87
C TYR A 333 7.23 -28.30 -12.32
N PRO A 334 7.10 -29.58 -12.77
CA PRO A 334 6.65 -29.90 -14.13
C PRO A 334 5.23 -29.39 -14.40
N ASP A 335 4.96 -29.03 -15.66
CA ASP A 335 3.61 -28.66 -16.12
C ASP A 335 2.96 -27.44 -15.43
N LEU A 336 3.77 -26.56 -14.83
CA LEU A 336 3.27 -25.30 -14.25
C LEU A 336 2.50 -24.45 -15.28
N PRO A 337 1.42 -23.77 -14.86
CA PRO A 337 0.63 -22.91 -15.75
C PRO A 337 1.35 -21.63 -16.20
N SER A 338 2.40 -21.22 -15.48
CA SER A 338 3.18 -20.01 -15.72
C SER A 338 4.68 -20.30 -15.54
N PRO A 339 5.61 -19.53 -16.15
CA PRO A 339 7.06 -19.72 -15.98
C PRO A 339 7.51 -19.80 -14.52
N VAL A 340 6.93 -18.98 -13.65
CA VAL A 340 7.12 -19.00 -12.20
C VAL A 340 5.76 -18.95 -11.52
N VAL A 341 5.57 -19.74 -10.45
CA VAL A 341 4.39 -19.67 -9.58
C VAL A 341 4.88 -19.65 -8.14
N VAL A 342 4.45 -18.66 -7.37
CA VAL A 342 4.71 -18.58 -5.93
C VAL A 342 3.46 -18.87 -5.14
N THR A 343 3.61 -19.70 -4.13
CA THR A 343 2.49 -20.20 -3.33
C THR A 343 2.80 -20.06 -1.85
N ALA A 344 1.87 -19.51 -1.11
CA ALA A 344 1.80 -19.55 0.35
C ALA A 344 0.50 -20.25 0.74
N TRP A 345 0.31 -20.54 2.04
CA TRP A 345 -0.93 -21.17 2.48
C TRP A 345 -2.16 -20.35 2.08
N ALA A 346 -3.04 -20.93 1.26
CA ALA A 346 -4.24 -20.34 0.66
C ALA A 346 -4.04 -19.24 -0.40
N TYR A 347 -2.81 -18.85 -0.74
CA TYR A 347 -2.54 -17.77 -1.70
C TYR A 347 -1.56 -18.19 -2.78
N GLN A 348 -1.83 -17.81 -4.01
CA GLN A 348 -0.97 -18.14 -5.14
C GLN A 348 -0.90 -17.00 -6.15
N LEU A 349 0.29 -16.80 -6.71
CA LEU A 349 0.55 -15.81 -7.75
C LEU A 349 1.32 -16.44 -8.90
N GLN A 350 0.85 -16.19 -10.12
CA GLN A 350 1.47 -16.63 -11.36
C GLN A 350 2.25 -15.49 -11.99
N LEU A 351 3.51 -15.75 -12.36
CA LEU A 351 4.46 -14.76 -12.85
C LEU A 351 5.07 -15.22 -14.17
N GLU A 352 5.17 -14.28 -15.12
CA GLU A 352 5.74 -14.53 -16.46
C GLU A 352 7.28 -14.55 -16.45
N ARG A 353 7.91 -14.02 -15.38
CA ARG A 353 9.36 -13.93 -15.24
C ARG A 353 9.78 -13.85 -13.78
N ALA A 354 11.00 -14.29 -13.48
CA ALA A 354 11.59 -14.22 -12.14
C ALA A 354 11.81 -12.78 -11.62
N ALA A 355 12.00 -11.82 -12.52
CA ALA A 355 12.23 -10.40 -12.17
C ALA A 355 10.92 -9.59 -12.03
N ASP A 356 9.76 -10.25 -11.96
CA ASP A 356 8.49 -9.57 -11.76
C ASP A 356 8.44 -8.97 -10.33
N PRO A 357 8.20 -7.65 -10.17
CA PRO A 357 8.26 -6.99 -8.87
C PRO A 357 7.30 -7.61 -7.84
N ARG A 358 6.16 -8.12 -8.31
CA ARG A 358 5.14 -8.76 -7.46
C ARG A 358 5.64 -9.99 -6.72
N LEU A 359 6.75 -10.60 -7.17
CA LEU A 359 7.41 -11.68 -6.44
C LEU A 359 7.88 -11.21 -5.06
N LEU A 360 8.54 -10.05 -5.00
CA LEU A 360 9.06 -9.53 -3.74
C LEU A 360 7.92 -9.04 -2.85
N ASP A 361 6.89 -8.42 -3.44
CA ASP A 361 5.68 -8.05 -2.71
C ASP A 361 4.99 -9.28 -2.08
N PHE A 362 4.89 -10.38 -2.84
CA PHE A 362 4.30 -11.62 -2.36
C PHE A 362 5.10 -12.20 -1.20
N LEU A 363 6.43 -12.18 -1.29
CA LEU A 363 7.30 -12.65 -0.20
C LEU A 363 7.16 -11.77 1.05
N ALA A 364 7.10 -10.45 0.89
CA ALA A 364 6.94 -9.51 1.99
C ALA A 364 5.62 -9.72 2.76
N VAL A 365 4.55 -10.08 2.06
CA VAL A 365 3.22 -10.29 2.67
C VAL A 365 3.05 -11.68 3.25
N TYR A 366 3.51 -12.72 2.55
CA TYR A 366 3.12 -14.10 2.84
C TYR A 366 4.21 -14.98 3.45
N GLU A 367 5.49 -14.56 3.48
CA GLU A 367 6.52 -15.28 4.25
C GLU A 367 6.28 -15.09 5.75
N ILE A 368 6.00 -16.19 6.47
CA ILE A 368 5.52 -16.16 7.86
C ILE A 368 4.28 -15.24 8.00
N GLY A 369 3.48 -15.15 6.93
CA GLY A 369 2.38 -14.19 6.83
C GLY A 369 1.18 -14.52 7.73
N PRO A 370 0.25 -13.58 7.92
CA PRO A 370 -0.87 -13.68 8.88
C PRO A 370 -1.88 -14.79 8.57
N THR A 371 -1.85 -15.34 7.35
CA THR A 371 -2.76 -16.39 6.87
C THR A 371 -2.20 -17.80 7.06
N THR A 372 -0.97 -17.87 7.57
CA THR A 372 -0.28 -19.11 7.91
C THR A 372 -0.92 -19.77 9.14
N PRO A 373 -1.24 -21.07 9.10
CA PRO A 373 -1.81 -21.76 10.27
C PRO A 373 -0.85 -21.87 11.47
N GLU A 374 0.43 -22.14 11.25
CA GLU A 374 1.46 -22.31 12.29
C GLU A 374 2.71 -21.43 12.05
N PRO A 375 2.56 -20.10 12.02
CA PRO A 375 3.63 -19.19 11.62
C PRO A 375 4.87 -19.34 12.50
N GLY A 376 6.04 -19.50 11.86
CA GLY A 376 7.34 -19.54 12.53
C GLY A 376 7.72 -20.92 13.08
N ALA A 377 6.88 -21.95 12.87
CA ALA A 377 7.28 -23.33 13.13
C ALA A 377 8.48 -23.73 12.24
N PRO A 378 9.29 -24.73 12.61
CA PRO A 378 10.55 -24.98 11.92
C PRO A 378 10.38 -25.31 10.44
N CYS A 379 11.06 -24.60 9.55
CA CYS A 379 11.23 -25.05 8.17
C CYS A 379 12.54 -25.83 7.93
N SER A 380 13.30 -26.14 8.98
CA SER A 380 14.57 -26.89 8.88
C SER A 380 14.47 -28.27 9.52
N ASN A 381 15.40 -29.17 9.20
CA ASN A 381 15.47 -30.53 9.77
C ASN A 381 14.25 -31.44 9.50
N GLY A 382 13.51 -31.16 8.42
CA GLY A 382 12.44 -32.01 7.92
C GLY A 382 12.94 -33.02 6.88
N GLU A 383 12.08 -33.40 5.94
CA GLU A 383 12.47 -34.14 4.74
C GLU A 383 13.39 -33.28 3.86
N SER A 384 14.41 -33.89 3.26
CA SER A 384 15.40 -33.21 2.40
C SER A 384 15.61 -33.91 1.06
N ARG A 385 14.94 -35.05 0.85
CA ARG A 385 14.94 -35.75 -0.43
C ARG A 385 13.99 -35.07 -1.41
N THR A 386 14.31 -35.24 -2.69
CA THR A 386 13.50 -34.85 -3.85
C THR A 386 12.62 -36.03 -4.26
N LEU A 387 11.55 -35.77 -5.04
CA LEU A 387 10.65 -36.81 -5.55
C LEU A 387 11.41 -37.98 -6.19
N ARG A 388 12.39 -37.65 -7.04
CA ARG A 388 13.26 -38.64 -7.70
C ARG A 388 13.95 -39.56 -6.69
N ARG A 389 14.55 -39.00 -5.64
CA ARG A 389 15.31 -39.78 -4.64
C ARG A 389 14.42 -40.67 -3.76
N ILE A 390 13.14 -40.33 -3.62
CA ILE A 390 12.18 -41.15 -2.87
C ILE A 390 11.66 -42.30 -3.76
N GLU A 391 11.39 -42.03 -5.03
CA GLU A 391 11.00 -43.06 -6.00
C GLU A 391 12.12 -44.08 -6.27
N GLU A 392 13.38 -43.65 -6.24
CA GLU A 392 14.55 -44.53 -6.42
C GLU A 392 14.92 -45.31 -5.14
N ALA A 393 14.42 -44.88 -3.97
CA ALA A 393 14.67 -45.52 -2.68
C ALA A 393 13.38 -45.68 -1.85
N PRO A 394 12.38 -46.46 -2.34
CA PRO A 394 11.26 -46.85 -1.50
C PRO A 394 11.84 -47.69 -0.35
N GLU A 395 11.55 -47.27 0.88
CA GLU A 395 12.12 -47.83 2.13
C GLU A 395 12.39 -49.33 2.04
N THR A 396 13.67 -49.70 1.95
CA THR A 396 14.12 -51.01 2.41
C THR A 396 14.50 -50.89 3.87
N ASP A 397 13.87 -51.76 4.67
CA ASP A 397 14.11 -52.09 6.08
C ASP A 397 13.37 -51.28 7.15
N SER A 398 12.20 -51.81 7.48
CA SER A 398 11.95 -52.36 8.81
C SER A 398 13.18 -53.06 9.41
N GLN A 399 13.67 -52.60 10.56
CA GLN A 399 14.15 -53.45 11.66
C GLN A 399 14.31 -52.68 12.97
#